data_AF-A0A061SGY5-F1
#
_entry.id   AF-A0A061SGY5-F1
#
_cell.length_a   1.000
_cell.length_b   1.000
_cell.length_c   1.000
_cell.angle_alpha   90.00
_cell.angle_beta   90.00
_cell.angle_gamma   90.00
#
_symmetry.space_group_name_H-M   'P 1'
#
loop_
_entity.id
_entity.type
_entity.pdbx_description
1 polymer ?
#
loop_
_entity_poly.entity_id
_entity_poly.type
_entity_poly.pdbx_seq_one_letter_code
_entity_poly.pdbx_strand_id
1 'polypeptide(L)'
;MTEKLARMCWQQYSVVPLLLSRGYRGNDEAEMLRQKLIDIPAVIGIGPDRELTARQLLAGNPHVGVVLVDDGLQHLRLARDLEICMVNALQPFGNGRLIPRGPLREAPERALPRCDLVVLHNASLPSVRPEARAALAARLREMAGHRSPDILHSSVSPSALWPVSGGRPAGGSDDSSWRAIVGSHVICLTGIGCPEALEDLLRGVGAAEVEGASVLNDHEELTPEAVSHARRRFRAVSSEGRRAVVLLTEKDFARHKHSKLRAALDGLPAYVLEVRLEVEEEHVLRWHVGRMLGAQPTNPGGLSGLPCEIGRRCDSTAGEGRGA
;
A
#
# COMPACT_ATOMS: atom_id res chain seq x y z
N MET A 1 0.90 -2.13 0.32
CA MET A 1 2.11 -2.96 0.52
C MET A 1 1.79 -4.22 1.31
N THR A 2 1.14 -4.11 2.47
CA THR A 2 0.75 -5.23 3.35
C THR A 2 0.03 -6.37 2.63
N GLU A 3 -0.98 -6.06 1.80
CA GLU A 3 -1.66 -7.05 0.95
C GLU A 3 -0.70 -7.77 -0.01
N LYS A 4 0.16 -7.03 -0.73
CA LYS A 4 1.13 -7.61 -1.68
C LYS A 4 2.08 -8.58 -0.97
N LEU A 5 2.59 -8.20 0.21
CA LEU A 5 3.45 -9.07 1.01
C LEU A 5 2.73 -10.33 1.48
N ALA A 6 1.49 -10.19 1.98
CA ALA A 6 0.70 -11.34 2.42
C ALA A 6 0.47 -12.35 1.27
N ARG A 7 0.07 -11.85 0.10
CA ARG A 7 -0.10 -12.66 -1.11
C ARG A 7 1.22 -13.28 -1.57
N MET A 8 2.32 -12.52 -1.56
CA MET A 8 3.65 -13.02 -1.93
C MET A 8 4.09 -14.18 -1.02
N CYS A 9 3.97 -14.02 0.30
CA CYS A 9 4.31 -15.08 1.27
C CYS A 9 3.52 -16.36 1.03
N TRP A 10 2.20 -16.26 0.80
CA TRP A 10 1.38 -17.44 0.57
C TRP A 10 1.59 -18.06 -0.81
N GLN A 11 1.50 -17.27 -1.87
CA GLN A 11 1.47 -17.78 -3.24
C GLN A 11 2.85 -18.25 -3.74
N GLN A 12 3.93 -17.64 -3.25
CA GLN A 12 5.28 -17.95 -3.72
C GLN A 12 6.05 -18.85 -2.74
N TYR A 13 5.73 -18.79 -1.45
CA TYR A 13 6.48 -19.51 -0.41
C TYR A 13 5.60 -20.46 0.42
N SER A 14 4.29 -20.52 0.19
CA SER A 14 3.33 -21.31 0.98
C SER A 14 3.40 -21.00 2.48
N VAL A 15 3.78 -19.77 2.83
CA VAL A 15 3.87 -19.28 4.21
C VAL A 15 2.60 -18.51 4.55
N VAL A 16 1.92 -18.96 5.60
CA VAL A 16 0.69 -18.35 6.11
C VAL A 16 1.02 -17.05 6.86
N PRO A 17 0.49 -15.89 6.43
CA PRO A 17 0.77 -14.61 7.08
C PRO A 17 -0.20 -14.29 8.21
N LEU A 18 0.32 -13.73 9.30
CA LEU A 18 -0.43 -13.00 10.31
C LEU A 18 -0.24 -11.50 10.11
N LEU A 19 -1.30 -10.77 9.81
CA LEU A 19 -1.30 -9.32 9.69
C LEU A 19 -1.69 -8.70 11.03
N LEU A 20 -0.88 -7.77 11.53
CA LEU A 20 -1.15 -7.03 12.75
C LEU A 20 -1.39 -5.56 12.44
N SER A 21 -2.59 -5.10 12.73
CA SER A 21 -2.96 -3.68 12.67
C SER A 21 -3.28 -3.13 14.05
N ARG A 22 -3.11 -1.83 14.24
CA ARG A 22 -3.41 -1.15 15.51
C ARG A 22 -4.91 -0.99 15.74
N GLY A 23 -5.70 -0.91 14.68
CA GLY A 23 -7.15 -0.63 14.75
C GLY A 23 -7.45 0.85 15.01
N TYR A 24 -6.93 1.76 14.19
CA TYR A 24 -7.33 3.16 14.27
C TYR A 24 -8.82 3.32 13.90
N ARG A 25 -9.56 4.12 14.69
CA ARG A 25 -10.94 4.62 14.49
C ARG A 25 -11.76 3.89 13.41
N GLY A 26 -12.18 2.65 13.70
CA GLY A 26 -13.21 1.95 12.91
C GLY A 26 -12.83 0.59 12.33
N ASN A 27 -11.59 0.12 12.47
CA ASN A 27 -11.13 -1.18 11.93
C ASN A 27 -11.36 -1.34 10.41
N ASP A 28 -11.56 -0.25 9.69
CA ASP A 28 -11.89 -0.18 8.26
C ASP A 28 -10.82 -0.83 7.39
N GLU A 29 -9.54 -0.53 7.66
CA GLU A 29 -8.41 -1.11 6.94
C GLU A 29 -8.28 -2.62 7.17
N ALA A 30 -8.57 -3.10 8.39
CA ALA A 30 -8.51 -4.51 8.70
C ALA A 30 -9.65 -5.29 8.04
N GLU A 31 -10.85 -4.71 7.97
CA GLU A 31 -11.98 -5.32 7.27
C GLU A 31 -11.77 -5.36 5.75
N MET A 32 -11.23 -4.28 5.18
CA MET A 32 -10.79 -4.25 3.78
C MET A 32 -9.74 -5.34 3.50
N LEU A 33 -8.73 -5.49 4.37
CA LEU A 33 -7.74 -6.55 4.24
C LEU A 33 -8.34 -7.96 4.37
N ARG A 34 -9.34 -8.17 5.26
CA ARG A 34 -10.07 -9.45 5.34
C ARG A 34 -10.76 -9.79 4.04
N GLN A 35 -11.46 -8.83 3.44
CA GLN A 35 -12.16 -9.04 2.17
C GLN A 35 -11.19 -9.28 1.02
N LYS A 36 -10.06 -8.57 1.00
CA LYS A 36 -9.01 -8.78 0.00
C LYS A 36 -8.37 -10.14 0.12
N LEU A 37 -8.05 -10.60 1.33
CA LEU A 37 -7.29 -11.82 1.56
C LEU A 37 -8.16 -13.05 1.85
N ILE A 38 -9.47 -12.97 1.61
CA ILE A 38 -10.41 -14.07 1.87
C ILE A 38 -10.07 -15.36 1.09
N ASP A 39 -9.33 -15.21 -0.01
CA ASP A 39 -8.89 -16.28 -0.90
C ASP A 39 -7.61 -16.98 -0.45
N ILE A 40 -6.97 -16.51 0.64
CA ILE A 40 -5.75 -17.10 1.19
C ILE A 40 -5.90 -17.34 2.70
N PRO A 41 -5.16 -18.29 3.30
CA PRO A 41 -5.19 -18.52 4.74
C PRO A 41 -4.40 -17.43 5.49
N ALA A 42 -4.92 -16.20 5.53
CA ALA A 42 -4.33 -15.10 6.29
C ALA A 42 -5.03 -14.93 7.63
N VAL A 43 -4.26 -14.74 8.70
CA VAL A 43 -4.78 -14.38 10.03
C VAL A 43 -4.69 -12.87 10.19
N ILE A 44 -5.75 -12.22 10.69
CA ILE A 44 -5.76 -10.75 10.88
C ILE A 44 -6.02 -10.44 12.35
N GLY A 45 -5.01 -9.86 12.99
CA GLY A 45 -5.05 -9.38 14.36
C GLY A 45 -5.18 -7.86 14.45
N ILE A 46 -6.09 -7.40 15.30
CA ILE A 46 -6.29 -5.98 15.57
C ILE A 46 -6.09 -5.75 17.06
N GLY A 47 -5.15 -4.86 17.41
CA GLY A 47 -4.96 -4.48 18.80
C GLY A 47 -3.91 -3.37 18.97
N PRO A 48 -4.07 -2.50 19.98
CA PRO A 48 -3.09 -1.47 20.28
C PRO A 48 -1.76 -2.07 20.76
N ASP A 49 -1.82 -3.21 21.47
CA ASP A 49 -0.66 -3.99 21.86
C ASP A 49 -0.43 -5.13 20.85
N ARG A 50 0.35 -4.81 19.82
CA ARG A 50 0.67 -5.74 18.73
C ARG A 50 1.41 -6.98 19.21
N GLU A 51 2.23 -6.88 20.25
CA GLU A 51 2.97 -8.03 20.81
C GLU A 51 2.01 -9.00 21.50
N LEU A 52 1.13 -8.48 22.37
CA LEU A 52 0.12 -9.30 23.04
C LEU A 52 -0.83 -9.94 22.02
N THR A 53 -1.33 -9.16 21.07
CA THR A 53 -2.21 -9.66 19.99
C THR A 53 -1.52 -10.74 19.17
N ALA A 54 -0.24 -10.56 18.82
CA ALA A 54 0.54 -11.58 18.12
C ALA A 54 0.62 -12.88 18.92
N ARG A 55 1.02 -12.81 20.21
CA ARG A 55 1.16 -14.00 21.06
C ARG A 55 -0.14 -14.79 21.18
N GLN A 56 -1.26 -14.10 21.40
CA GLN A 56 -2.57 -14.74 21.51
C GLN A 56 -2.97 -15.44 20.21
N LEU A 57 -2.78 -14.80 19.06
CA LEU A 57 -3.13 -15.38 17.78
C LEU A 57 -2.20 -16.52 17.38
N LEU A 58 -0.90 -16.40 17.63
CA LEU A 58 0.08 -17.45 17.35
C LEU A 58 -0.18 -18.72 18.18
N ALA A 59 -0.65 -18.58 19.42
CA ALA A 59 -1.02 -19.73 20.25
C ALA A 59 -2.16 -20.56 19.65
N GLY A 60 -3.10 -19.92 18.96
CA GLY A 60 -4.22 -20.58 18.27
C GLY A 60 -3.96 -20.93 16.80
N ASN A 61 -2.87 -20.42 16.21
CA ASN A 61 -2.57 -20.55 14.79
C ASN A 61 -1.12 -20.99 14.56
N PRO A 62 -0.75 -22.23 14.93
CA PRO A 62 0.64 -22.72 14.85
C PRO A 62 1.17 -22.83 13.41
N HIS A 63 0.31 -22.71 12.41
CA HIS A 63 0.65 -22.74 10.99
C HIS A 63 1.10 -21.38 10.43
N VAL A 64 0.94 -20.28 11.19
CA VAL A 64 1.46 -18.96 10.82
C VAL A 64 2.99 -19.02 10.77
N GLY A 65 3.58 -18.64 9.63
CA GLY A 65 5.03 -18.63 9.44
C GLY A 65 5.64 -17.25 9.27
N VAL A 66 4.82 -16.19 9.18
CA VAL A 66 5.32 -14.81 9.08
C VAL A 66 4.34 -13.82 9.73
N VAL A 67 4.87 -12.78 10.36
CA VAL A 67 4.10 -11.68 10.93
C VAL A 67 4.34 -10.40 10.14
N LEU A 68 3.28 -9.81 9.58
CA LEU A 68 3.30 -8.55 8.86
C LEU A 68 2.71 -7.46 9.75
N VAL A 69 3.52 -6.44 10.07
CA VAL A 69 3.08 -5.35 10.96
C VAL A 69 2.73 -4.11 10.13
N ASP A 70 1.44 -3.85 10.02
CA ASP A 70 0.91 -2.69 9.33
C ASP A 70 1.15 -1.41 10.16
N ASP A 71 1.58 -0.33 9.51
CA ASP A 71 2.01 0.91 10.19
C ASP A 71 2.97 0.64 11.37
N GLY A 72 3.94 -0.24 11.11
CA GLY A 72 4.84 -0.81 12.11
C GLY A 72 6.12 -0.02 12.39
N LEU A 73 6.49 0.95 11.55
CA LEU A 73 7.84 1.53 11.51
C LEU A 73 8.25 2.20 12.84
N GLN A 74 7.31 2.84 13.55
CA GLN A 74 7.59 3.48 14.85
C GLN A 74 7.42 2.52 16.04
N HIS A 75 7.05 1.25 15.82
CA HIS A 75 6.82 0.28 16.88
C HIS A 75 8.11 -0.50 17.22
N LEU A 76 9.03 0.19 17.89
CA LEU A 76 10.40 -0.28 18.16
C LEU A 76 10.51 -1.47 19.12
N ARG A 77 9.46 -1.76 19.89
CA ARG A 77 9.45 -2.87 20.86
C ARG A 77 9.40 -4.25 20.20
N LEU A 78 8.98 -4.32 18.93
CA LEU A 78 8.89 -5.58 18.20
C LEU A 78 10.09 -5.70 17.27
N ALA A 79 10.96 -6.68 17.55
CA ALA A 79 12.08 -7.03 16.68
C ALA A 79 11.59 -7.37 15.26
N ARG A 80 12.38 -6.99 14.25
CA ARG A 80 12.04 -7.18 12.82
C ARG A 80 13.18 -7.87 12.10
N ASP A 81 12.85 -8.90 11.35
CA ASP A 81 13.77 -9.59 10.44
C ASP A 81 13.90 -8.87 9.09
N LEU A 82 12.87 -8.10 8.72
CA LEU A 82 12.83 -7.26 7.53
C LEU A 82 12.03 -5.98 7.80
N GLU A 83 12.65 -4.82 7.63
CA GLU A 83 12.04 -3.50 7.81
C GLU A 83 11.92 -2.74 6.48
N ILE A 84 10.67 -2.44 6.10
CA ILE A 84 10.33 -1.76 4.84
C ILE A 84 9.72 -0.39 5.15
N CYS A 85 10.31 0.67 4.63
CA CYS A 85 9.78 2.03 4.75
C CYS A 85 9.06 2.46 3.48
N MET A 86 7.84 2.95 3.62
CA MET A 86 7.09 3.57 2.53
C MET A 86 7.32 5.09 2.54
N VAL A 87 7.71 5.66 1.40
CA VAL A 87 7.88 7.11 1.21
C VAL A 87 7.07 7.55 0.00
N ASN A 88 6.15 8.50 0.12
CA ASN A 88 5.38 9.00 -1.02
C ASN A 88 6.25 9.94 -1.88
N ALA A 89 6.50 9.59 -3.14
CA ALA A 89 7.35 10.37 -4.05
C ALA A 89 6.78 11.77 -4.37
N LEU A 90 5.46 11.97 -4.28
CA LEU A 90 4.83 13.28 -4.50
C LEU A 90 5.05 14.24 -3.32
N GLN A 91 5.07 13.72 -2.10
CA GLN A 91 5.25 14.50 -0.88
C GLN A 91 6.12 13.74 0.14
N PRO A 92 7.42 13.52 -0.14
CA PRO A 92 8.25 12.57 0.61
C PRO A 92 8.37 12.88 2.10
N PHE A 93 8.40 14.16 2.48
CA PHE A 93 8.53 14.60 3.87
C PHE A 93 7.53 15.68 4.28
N GLY A 94 6.50 15.94 3.46
CA GLY A 94 5.58 17.07 3.65
C GLY A 94 6.33 18.40 3.82
N ASN A 95 6.15 19.06 4.96
CA ASN A 95 6.85 20.31 5.29
C ASN A 95 8.19 20.11 6.04
N GLY A 96 8.67 18.87 6.16
CA GLY A 96 9.94 18.53 6.81
C GLY A 96 9.94 18.64 8.33
N ARG A 97 8.79 18.84 8.97
CA ARG A 97 8.68 19.00 10.43
C ARG A 97 7.96 17.82 11.08
N LEU A 98 8.37 17.52 12.31
CA LEU A 98 7.66 16.55 13.17
C LEU A 98 6.32 17.10 13.64
N ILE A 99 5.40 16.19 13.96
CA ILE A 99 4.14 16.51 14.66
C ILE A 99 4.44 17.31 15.95
N PRO A 100 3.68 18.36 16.26
CA PRO A 100 2.49 18.88 15.56
C PRO A 100 2.79 19.91 14.46
N ARG A 101 4.05 20.30 14.24
CA ARG A 101 4.41 21.35 13.27
C ARG A 101 4.45 20.86 11.82
N GLY A 102 4.30 19.55 11.61
CA GLY A 102 4.31 18.88 10.32
C GLY A 102 3.85 17.43 10.42
N PRO A 103 3.81 16.70 9.29
CA PRO A 103 3.23 15.37 9.21
C PRO A 103 4.17 14.24 9.66
N LEU A 104 5.46 14.50 9.84
CA LEU A 104 6.43 13.46 10.17
C LEU A 104 6.20 12.94 11.61
N ARG A 105 6.06 11.62 11.75
CA ARG A 105 6.00 10.94 13.07
C ARG A 105 7.39 10.69 13.65
N GLU A 106 8.40 10.65 12.78
CA GLU A 106 9.80 10.35 13.10
C GLU A 106 10.70 11.03 12.05
N ALA A 107 11.90 11.44 12.46
CA ALA A 107 12.88 12.03 11.55
C ALA A 107 13.42 10.96 10.58
N PRO A 108 13.48 11.22 9.27
CA PRO A 108 13.92 10.19 8.32
C PRO A 108 15.36 9.72 8.58
N GLU A 109 16.24 10.60 9.05
CA GLU A 109 17.62 10.27 9.46
C GLU A 109 17.68 9.29 10.65
N ARG A 110 16.58 9.12 11.39
CA ARG A 110 16.45 8.13 12.47
C ARG A 110 15.76 6.85 12.02
N ALA A 111 14.81 6.95 11.09
CA ALA A 111 14.06 5.80 10.59
C ALA A 111 14.83 5.02 9.51
N LEU A 112 15.35 5.71 8.50
CA LEU A 112 15.96 5.10 7.31
C LEU A 112 17.17 4.21 7.63
N PRO A 113 18.05 4.54 8.60
CA PRO A 113 19.14 3.64 8.98
C PRO A 113 18.72 2.30 9.58
N ARG A 114 17.42 2.08 9.82
CA ARG A 114 16.88 0.80 10.32
C ARG A 114 16.17 -0.02 9.25
N CYS A 115 15.98 0.56 8.07
CA CYS A 115 15.26 -0.07 6.98
C CYS A 115 16.20 -0.93 6.14
N ASP A 116 15.69 -2.04 5.62
CA ASP A 116 16.37 -2.88 4.62
C ASP A 116 15.92 -2.48 3.21
N LEU A 117 14.67 -2.02 3.10
CA LEU A 117 14.05 -1.55 1.87
C LEU A 117 13.36 -0.20 2.08
N VAL A 118 13.44 0.67 1.07
CA VAL A 118 12.61 1.87 0.96
C VAL A 118 11.79 1.77 -0.32
N VAL A 119 10.48 1.87 -0.22
CA VAL A 119 9.57 1.88 -1.36
C VAL A 119 9.10 3.31 -1.60
N LEU A 120 9.55 3.89 -2.72
CA LEU A 120 9.04 5.14 -3.24
C LEU A 120 7.66 4.92 -3.87
N HIS A 121 6.62 5.27 -3.11
CA HIS A 121 5.23 5.17 -3.52
C HIS A 121 4.82 6.28 -4.47
N ASN A 122 3.96 5.98 -5.44
CA ASN A 122 3.53 6.90 -6.50
C ASN A 122 4.69 7.45 -7.35
N ALA A 123 5.82 6.74 -7.38
CA ALA A 123 7.03 7.20 -8.07
C ALA A 123 7.00 7.01 -9.59
N SER A 124 6.02 6.24 -10.10
CA SER A 124 5.82 6.00 -11.53
C SER A 124 4.68 6.83 -12.12
N LEU A 125 4.11 7.76 -11.35
CA LEU A 125 3.10 8.68 -11.87
C LEU A 125 3.73 9.65 -12.87
N PRO A 126 3.01 10.06 -13.93
CA PRO A 126 3.50 11.03 -14.91
C PRO A 126 3.94 12.36 -14.30
N SER A 127 3.33 12.75 -13.18
CA SER A 127 3.65 13.95 -12.39
C SER A 127 5.02 13.88 -11.71
N VAL A 128 5.62 12.70 -11.56
CA VAL A 128 6.95 12.51 -10.96
C VAL A 128 8.00 12.35 -12.06
N ARG A 129 8.80 13.40 -12.29
CA ARG A 129 9.88 13.37 -13.29
C ARG A 129 10.99 12.38 -12.91
N PRO A 130 11.60 11.66 -13.88
CA PRO A 130 12.69 10.72 -13.63
C PRO A 130 13.86 11.31 -12.83
N GLU A 131 14.23 12.57 -13.09
CA GLU A 131 15.34 13.24 -12.40
C GLU A 131 14.98 13.53 -10.94
N ALA A 132 13.73 13.93 -10.67
CA ALA A 132 13.25 14.16 -9.31
C ALA A 132 13.19 12.84 -8.52
N ARG A 133 12.73 11.76 -9.18
CA ARG A 133 12.74 10.40 -8.65
C ARG A 133 14.17 9.94 -8.29
N ALA A 134 15.14 10.15 -9.18
CA ALA A 134 16.54 9.79 -8.94
C ALA A 134 17.17 10.62 -7.82
N ALA A 135 16.91 11.94 -7.80
CA ALA A 135 17.39 12.84 -6.74
C ALA A 135 16.83 12.47 -5.37
N LEU A 136 15.53 12.12 -5.29
CA LEU A 136 14.91 11.65 -4.05
C LEU A 136 15.55 10.33 -3.57
N ALA A 137 15.77 9.38 -4.47
CA ALA A 137 16.44 8.13 -4.13
C ALA A 137 17.87 8.36 -3.62
N ALA A 138 18.64 9.26 -4.25
CA ALA A 138 19.98 9.61 -3.78
C ALA A 138 19.95 10.22 -2.36
N ARG A 139 19.03 11.17 -2.11
CA ARG A 139 18.85 11.78 -0.80
C ARG A 139 18.46 10.77 0.28
N LEU A 140 17.59 9.82 -0.04
CA LEU A 140 17.21 8.76 0.91
C LEU A 140 18.39 7.87 1.27
N ARG A 141 19.27 7.53 0.32
CA ARG A 141 20.50 6.77 0.60
C ARG A 141 21.44 7.55 1.51
N GLU A 142 21.61 8.85 1.25
CA GLU A 142 22.42 9.73 2.11
C GLU A 142 21.89 9.73 3.55
N MET A 143 20.58 9.91 3.74
CA MET A 143 19.95 9.93 5.06
C MET A 143 19.98 8.57 5.77
N ALA A 144 20.00 7.46 5.02
CA ALA A 144 20.12 6.11 5.58
C ALA A 144 21.55 5.78 6.05
N GLY A 145 22.54 6.55 5.58
CA GLY A 145 23.95 6.36 5.88
C GLY A 145 24.46 4.96 5.47
N HIS A 146 25.14 4.29 6.40
CA HIS A 146 25.90 3.06 6.13
C HIS A 146 25.06 1.85 5.71
N ARG A 147 23.74 1.84 5.99
CA ARG A 147 22.88 0.68 5.71
C ARG A 147 22.38 0.64 4.26
N SER A 148 22.53 1.75 3.50
CA SER A 148 22.22 1.89 2.06
C SER A 148 21.10 0.95 1.57
N PRO A 149 19.84 1.19 1.98
CA PRO A 149 18.74 0.30 1.66
C PRO A 149 18.49 0.24 0.16
N ASP A 150 17.99 -0.90 -0.31
CA ASP A 150 17.48 -1.00 -1.67
C ASP A 150 16.25 -0.09 -1.82
N ILE A 151 16.24 0.71 -2.89
CA ILE A 151 15.17 1.65 -3.16
C ILE A 151 14.34 1.10 -4.31
N LEU A 152 13.11 0.70 -3.99
CA LEU A 152 12.14 0.23 -4.96
C LEU A 152 11.13 1.32 -5.27
N HIS A 153 10.50 1.20 -6.42
CA HIS A 153 9.51 2.15 -6.89
C HIS A 153 8.19 1.44 -7.00
N SER A 154 7.12 2.13 -6.60
CA SER A 154 5.79 1.59 -6.71
C SER A 154 4.83 2.59 -7.31
N SER A 155 3.84 2.04 -7.97
CA SER A 155 2.68 2.74 -8.49
C SER A 155 1.42 2.04 -8.00
N VAL A 156 0.29 2.68 -8.30
CA VAL A 156 -1.02 2.11 -8.06
C VAL A 156 -1.62 1.81 -9.43
N SER A 157 -2.23 0.64 -9.57
CA SER A 157 -2.98 0.26 -10.76
C SER A 157 -4.41 -0.12 -10.38
N PRO A 158 -5.40 0.18 -11.25
CA PRO A 158 -6.77 -0.28 -11.04
C PRO A 158 -6.80 -1.82 -11.07
N SER A 159 -7.42 -2.45 -10.07
CA SER A 159 -7.57 -3.92 -10.04
C SER A 159 -9.00 -4.36 -10.27
N ALA A 160 -9.98 -3.62 -9.74
CA ALA A 160 -11.38 -3.92 -9.94
C ALA A 160 -12.25 -2.67 -9.84
N LEU A 161 -13.42 -2.71 -10.47
CA LEU A 161 -14.44 -1.66 -10.42
C LEU A 161 -15.82 -2.30 -10.41
N TRP A 162 -16.68 -1.90 -9.48
CA TRP A 162 -18.04 -2.45 -9.41
C TRP A 162 -19.08 -1.42 -8.96
N PRO A 163 -20.35 -1.58 -9.36
CA PRO A 163 -21.42 -0.69 -8.90
C PRO A 163 -21.63 -0.78 -7.38
N VAL A 164 -21.88 0.36 -6.74
CA VAL A 164 -22.25 0.43 -5.30
C VAL A 164 -23.53 -0.33 -4.98
N SER A 165 -24.47 -0.36 -5.94
CA SER A 165 -25.71 -1.14 -5.85
C SER A 165 -25.44 -2.65 -5.77
N GLY A 166 -24.34 -3.10 -6.38
CA GLY A 166 -23.85 -4.48 -6.34
C GLY A 166 -22.91 -4.75 -5.17
N GLY A 167 -22.40 -5.98 -5.10
CA GLY A 167 -21.27 -6.34 -4.25
C GLY A 167 -19.98 -6.44 -5.07
N ARG A 168 -18.84 -6.52 -4.39
CA ARG A 168 -17.56 -6.81 -5.04
C ARG A 168 -17.65 -8.17 -5.76
N PRO A 169 -17.44 -8.22 -7.09
CA PRO A 169 -17.52 -9.47 -7.84
C PRO A 169 -16.34 -10.40 -7.51
N ALA A 170 -16.61 -11.71 -7.42
CA ALA A 170 -15.59 -12.72 -7.08
C ALA A 170 -14.48 -12.87 -8.14
N GLY A 171 -14.74 -12.46 -9.39
CA GLY A 171 -13.81 -12.56 -10.52
C GLY A 171 -13.20 -11.24 -10.99
N GLY A 172 -13.34 -10.14 -10.23
CA GLY A 172 -12.94 -8.80 -10.67
C GLY A 172 -14.03 -8.05 -11.46
N SER A 173 -13.72 -6.86 -11.97
CA SER A 173 -14.67 -6.00 -12.69
C SER A 173 -15.27 -6.68 -13.91
N ASP A 174 -16.53 -6.35 -14.21
CA ASP A 174 -17.05 -6.55 -15.56
C ASP A 174 -16.55 -5.45 -16.53
N ASP A 175 -16.45 -5.77 -17.82
CA ASP A 175 -16.07 -4.81 -18.87
C ASP A 175 -17.00 -3.59 -18.91
N SER A 176 -18.27 -3.76 -18.53
CA SER A 176 -19.26 -2.68 -18.48
C SER A 176 -18.91 -1.60 -17.46
N SER A 177 -18.36 -1.97 -16.31
CA SER A 177 -17.97 -1.03 -15.26
C SER A 177 -16.86 -0.12 -15.75
N TRP A 178 -15.83 -0.67 -16.43
CA TRP A 178 -14.76 0.15 -17.00
C TRP A 178 -15.28 1.07 -18.11
N ARG A 179 -16.18 0.59 -18.97
CA ARG A 179 -16.83 1.43 -20.00
C ARG A 179 -17.64 2.59 -19.43
N ALA A 180 -18.11 2.50 -18.17
CA ALA A 180 -18.77 3.59 -17.49
C ALA A 180 -17.80 4.75 -17.15
N ILE A 181 -16.51 4.45 -16.95
CA ILE A 181 -15.46 5.45 -16.68
C ILE A 181 -14.95 6.08 -17.98
N VAL A 182 -14.79 5.28 -19.04
CA VAL A 182 -14.21 5.75 -20.31
C VAL A 182 -15.06 6.87 -20.90
N GLY A 183 -14.47 8.06 -21.06
CA GLY A 183 -15.09 9.26 -21.62
C GLY A 183 -16.17 9.87 -20.74
N SER A 184 -16.23 9.55 -19.44
CA SER A 184 -17.15 10.17 -18.49
C SER A 184 -16.45 11.21 -17.60
N HIS A 185 -17.26 12.05 -16.98
CA HIS A 185 -16.88 12.95 -15.89
C HIS A 185 -16.98 12.19 -14.57
N VAL A 186 -15.85 11.98 -13.90
CA VAL A 186 -15.79 11.20 -12.67
C VAL A 186 -15.84 12.13 -11.47
N ILE A 187 -16.88 12.00 -10.66
CA ILE A 187 -17.08 12.74 -9.41
C ILE A 187 -16.62 11.84 -8.26
N CYS A 188 -15.44 12.13 -7.72
CA CYS A 188 -14.89 11.37 -6.61
C CYS A 188 -15.54 11.78 -5.28
N LEU A 189 -15.90 10.78 -4.49
CA LEU A 189 -16.35 10.88 -3.10
C LEU A 189 -15.36 10.09 -2.26
N THR A 190 -14.14 10.62 -2.13
CA THR A 190 -13.01 9.90 -1.56
C THR A 190 -12.29 10.73 -0.51
N GLY A 191 -11.87 10.08 0.59
CA GLY A 191 -10.98 10.64 1.58
C GLY A 191 -9.62 9.96 1.47
N ILE A 192 -8.81 10.42 0.50
CA ILE A 192 -7.47 9.89 0.23
C ILE A 192 -6.41 10.97 0.43
N GLY A 193 -5.30 10.59 1.09
CA GLY A 193 -4.16 11.49 1.32
C GLY A 193 -3.34 11.85 0.08
N CYS A 194 -3.68 11.40 -1.13
CA CYS A 194 -3.00 11.76 -2.38
C CYS A 194 -3.96 11.83 -3.58
N PRO A 195 -4.73 12.92 -3.70
CA PRO A 195 -5.73 13.12 -4.76
C PRO A 195 -5.16 13.04 -6.18
N GLU A 196 -3.97 13.59 -6.39
CA GLU A 196 -3.32 13.69 -7.71
C GLU A 196 -3.05 12.30 -8.30
N ALA A 197 -2.67 11.34 -7.45
CA ALA A 197 -2.43 9.96 -7.87
C ALA A 197 -3.71 9.29 -8.39
N LEU A 198 -4.85 9.55 -7.76
CA LEU A 198 -6.15 9.02 -8.19
C LEU A 198 -6.61 9.67 -9.51
N GLU A 199 -6.40 10.98 -9.65
CA GLU A 199 -6.75 11.66 -10.89
C GLU A 199 -5.93 11.15 -12.09
N ASP A 200 -4.60 11.01 -11.93
CA ASP A 200 -3.73 10.46 -12.96
C ASP A 200 -4.13 9.02 -13.32
N LEU A 201 -4.47 8.20 -12.33
CA LEU A 201 -4.97 6.84 -12.51
C LEU A 201 -6.27 6.82 -13.34
N LEU A 202 -7.25 7.64 -12.98
CA LEU A 202 -8.55 7.67 -13.66
C LEU A 202 -8.47 8.25 -15.07
N ARG A 203 -7.62 9.27 -15.29
CA ARG A 203 -7.30 9.75 -16.64
C ARG A 203 -6.63 8.65 -17.47
N GLY A 204 -5.73 7.87 -16.87
CA GLY A 204 -5.10 6.71 -17.50
C GLY A 204 -6.10 5.60 -17.90
N VAL A 205 -7.16 5.40 -17.12
CA VAL A 205 -8.29 4.51 -17.46
C VAL A 205 -9.13 5.06 -18.62
N GLY A 206 -9.12 6.39 -18.84
CA GLY A 206 -9.83 7.06 -19.92
C GLY A 206 -10.96 7.99 -19.46
N ALA A 207 -11.00 8.39 -18.19
CA ALA A 207 -11.91 9.44 -17.74
C ALA A 207 -11.67 10.74 -18.52
N ALA A 208 -12.74 11.40 -18.95
CA ALA A 208 -12.64 12.68 -19.66
C ALA A 208 -12.27 13.82 -18.70
N GLU A 209 -12.89 13.82 -17.52
CA GLU A 209 -12.63 14.76 -16.43
C GLU A 209 -12.74 14.03 -15.10
N VAL A 210 -11.99 14.51 -14.10
CA VAL A 210 -12.01 13.99 -12.73
C VAL A 210 -12.17 15.18 -11.80
N GLU A 211 -13.15 15.12 -10.91
CA GLU A 211 -13.45 16.15 -9.92
C GLU A 211 -13.52 15.54 -8.51
N GLY A 212 -13.11 16.29 -7.50
CA GLY A 212 -13.51 16.00 -6.12
C GLY A 212 -12.71 14.91 -5.42
N ALA A 213 -11.46 14.65 -5.81
CA ALA A 213 -10.60 13.67 -5.14
C ALA A 213 -10.26 14.03 -3.65
N SER A 214 -10.90 15.07 -3.07
CA SER A 214 -10.76 15.51 -1.66
C SER A 214 -12.07 16.04 -1.05
N VAL A 215 -13.23 15.48 -1.39
CA VAL A 215 -14.52 15.93 -0.79
C VAL A 215 -14.66 15.46 0.67
N LEU A 216 -13.93 14.41 1.08
CA LEU A 216 -13.90 13.90 2.45
C LEU A 216 -12.49 14.07 3.03
N ASN A 217 -12.37 14.38 4.32
CA ASN A 217 -11.07 14.25 4.98
C ASN A 217 -10.69 12.77 5.15
N ASP A 218 -9.39 12.49 5.29
CA ASP A 218 -8.90 11.17 5.66
C ASP A 218 -9.63 10.70 6.94
N HIS A 219 -10.35 9.58 6.84
CA HIS A 219 -11.13 8.95 7.92
C HIS A 219 -12.49 9.60 8.25
N GLU A 220 -13.04 10.48 7.40
CA GLU A 220 -14.43 10.92 7.55
C GLU A 220 -15.43 9.90 6.98
N GLU A 221 -16.55 9.73 7.69
CA GLU A 221 -17.74 9.09 7.10
C GLU A 221 -18.34 10.01 6.01
N LEU A 222 -18.96 9.40 5.01
CA LEU A 222 -19.65 10.05 3.92
C LEU A 222 -20.80 10.89 4.46
N THR A 223 -20.59 12.21 4.46
CA THR A 223 -21.54 13.15 5.02
C THR A 223 -22.73 13.38 4.07
N PRO A 224 -23.93 13.70 4.59
CA PRO A 224 -25.07 14.12 3.77
C PRO A 224 -24.73 15.28 2.82
N GLU A 225 -23.83 16.17 3.25
CA GLU A 225 -23.33 17.30 2.47
C GLU A 225 -22.50 16.84 1.26
N ALA A 226 -21.59 15.87 1.45
CA ALA A 226 -20.80 15.28 0.38
C ALA A 226 -21.68 14.59 -0.66
N VAL A 227 -22.67 13.81 -0.21
CA VAL A 227 -23.66 13.16 -1.10
C VAL A 227 -24.47 14.19 -1.87
N SER A 228 -24.95 15.23 -1.18
CA SER A 228 -25.71 16.31 -1.80
C SER A 228 -24.88 17.07 -2.82
N HIS A 229 -23.59 17.29 -2.54
CA HIS A 229 -22.64 17.87 -3.47
C HIS A 229 -22.49 17.01 -4.72
N ALA A 230 -22.21 15.71 -4.58
CA ALA A 230 -22.12 14.80 -5.72
C ALA A 230 -23.41 14.76 -6.55
N ARG A 231 -24.59 14.76 -5.92
CA ARG A 231 -25.89 14.83 -6.63
C ARG A 231 -26.06 16.13 -7.42
N ARG A 232 -25.60 17.27 -6.89
CA ARG A 232 -25.64 18.55 -7.61
C ARG A 232 -24.69 18.52 -8.81
N ARG A 233 -23.46 18.05 -8.62
CA ARG A 233 -22.45 17.95 -9.70
C ARG A 233 -22.89 16.98 -10.79
N PHE A 234 -23.40 15.80 -10.42
CA PHE A 234 -23.93 14.83 -11.38
C PHE A 234 -25.03 15.43 -12.25
N ARG A 235 -25.99 16.16 -11.65
CA ARG A 235 -27.07 16.83 -12.39
C ARG A 235 -26.55 17.94 -13.32
N ALA A 236 -25.61 18.75 -12.86
CA ALA A 236 -25.01 19.81 -13.66
C ALA A 236 -24.34 19.24 -14.92
N VAL A 237 -23.45 18.26 -14.75
CA VAL A 237 -22.74 17.63 -15.88
C VAL A 237 -23.71 16.91 -16.82
N SER A 238 -24.71 16.21 -16.27
CA SER A 238 -25.73 15.53 -17.08
C SER A 238 -26.58 16.52 -17.90
N SER A 239 -26.84 17.72 -17.37
CA SER A 239 -27.60 18.76 -18.09
C SER A 239 -26.85 19.35 -19.29
N GLU A 240 -25.52 19.22 -19.31
CA GLU A 240 -24.66 19.58 -20.44
C GLU A 240 -24.61 18.46 -21.52
N GLY A 241 -25.36 17.37 -21.35
CA GLY A 241 -25.35 16.21 -22.25
C GLY A 241 -24.11 15.33 -22.11
N ARG A 242 -23.29 15.54 -21.06
CA ARG A 242 -22.09 14.76 -20.78
C ARG A 242 -22.41 13.58 -19.87
N ARG A 243 -21.70 12.46 -20.05
CA ARG A 243 -21.81 11.30 -19.14
C ARG A 243 -21.08 11.60 -17.84
N ALA A 244 -21.71 11.36 -16.69
CA ALA A 244 -21.10 11.52 -15.38
C ALA A 244 -21.26 10.24 -14.54
N VAL A 245 -20.29 9.98 -13.68
CA VAL A 245 -20.30 8.86 -12.72
C VAL A 245 -19.81 9.34 -11.36
N VAL A 246 -20.26 8.66 -10.30
CA VAL A 246 -19.75 8.88 -8.94
C VAL A 246 -18.81 7.76 -8.59
N LEU A 247 -17.67 8.07 -7.98
CA LEU A 247 -16.64 7.09 -7.64
C LEU A 247 -16.27 7.16 -6.16
N LEU A 248 -16.20 6.01 -5.51
CA LEU A 248 -15.64 5.83 -4.18
C LEU A 248 -14.40 4.93 -4.27
N THR A 249 -13.46 5.06 -3.33
CA THR A 249 -12.43 4.04 -3.16
C THR A 249 -13.01 2.85 -2.38
N GLU A 250 -12.40 1.68 -2.52
CA GLU A 250 -12.69 0.52 -1.68
C GLU A 250 -12.56 0.85 -0.18
N LYS A 251 -11.55 1.64 0.20
CA LYS A 251 -11.34 2.07 1.60
C LYS A 251 -12.54 2.87 2.11
N ASP A 252 -13.02 3.83 1.33
CA ASP A 252 -14.19 4.64 1.68
C ASP A 252 -15.48 3.80 1.68
N PHE A 253 -15.60 2.84 0.77
CA PHE A 253 -16.72 1.90 0.74
C PHE A 253 -16.77 1.02 1.99
N ALA A 254 -15.62 0.47 2.42
CA ALA A 254 -15.50 -0.42 3.57
C ALA A 254 -15.84 0.26 4.92
N ARG A 255 -15.71 1.59 5.01
CA ARG A 255 -16.10 2.37 6.20
C ARG A 255 -17.61 2.37 6.46
N HIS A 256 -18.43 2.15 5.44
CA HIS A 256 -19.87 2.37 5.53
C HIS A 256 -20.65 1.07 5.62
N LYS A 257 -21.75 1.09 6.39
CA LYS A 257 -22.78 0.06 6.25
C LYS A 257 -23.34 0.13 4.83
N HIS A 258 -23.14 -0.94 4.05
CA HIS A 258 -23.51 -0.98 2.63
C HIS A 258 -24.96 -0.54 2.37
N SER A 259 -25.89 -0.86 3.27
CA SER A 259 -27.30 -0.45 3.16
C SER A 259 -27.51 1.07 3.22
N LYS A 260 -26.84 1.77 4.14
CA LYS A 260 -26.92 3.24 4.25
C LYS A 260 -26.29 3.92 3.06
N LEU A 261 -25.12 3.42 2.63
CA LEU A 261 -24.41 3.96 1.47
C LEU A 261 -25.22 3.81 0.18
N ARG A 262 -25.78 2.62 -0.04
CA ARG A 262 -26.67 2.35 -1.18
C ARG A 262 -27.88 3.27 -1.18
N ALA A 263 -28.54 3.44 -0.03
CA ALA A 263 -29.66 4.38 0.08
C ALA A 263 -29.23 5.83 -0.20
N ALA A 264 -28.08 6.26 0.31
CA ALA A 264 -27.58 7.62 0.12
C ALA A 264 -27.23 7.92 -1.35
N LEU A 265 -26.72 6.95 -2.09
CA LEU A 265 -26.31 7.07 -3.49
C LEU A 265 -27.35 6.55 -4.48
N ASP A 266 -28.56 6.23 -4.02
CA ASP A 266 -29.62 5.69 -4.86
C ASP A 266 -29.95 6.62 -6.05
N GLY A 267 -30.14 6.04 -7.23
CA GLY A 267 -30.34 6.77 -8.48
C GLY A 267 -29.11 7.49 -9.05
N LEU A 268 -27.90 7.31 -8.48
CA LEU A 268 -26.64 7.75 -9.09
C LEU A 268 -25.89 6.55 -9.70
N PRO A 269 -25.24 6.70 -10.86
CA PRO A 269 -24.29 5.71 -11.37
C PRO A 269 -23.01 5.77 -10.52
N ALA A 270 -23.04 5.09 -9.36
CA ALA A 270 -21.96 5.08 -8.38
C ALA A 270 -21.17 3.77 -8.43
N TYR A 271 -19.84 3.89 -8.43
CA TYR A 271 -18.91 2.77 -8.52
C TYR A 271 -17.87 2.81 -7.40
N VAL A 272 -17.36 1.63 -7.04
CA VAL A 272 -16.26 1.44 -6.09
C VAL A 272 -15.02 1.02 -6.86
N LEU A 273 -13.95 1.81 -6.76
CA LEU A 273 -12.66 1.52 -7.34
C LEU A 273 -11.79 0.78 -6.32
N GLU A 274 -11.37 -0.42 -6.71
CA GLU A 274 -10.28 -1.13 -6.07
C GLU A 274 -8.99 -0.90 -6.84
N VAL A 275 -7.94 -0.70 -6.07
CA VAL A 275 -6.59 -0.57 -6.60
C VAL A 275 -5.66 -1.60 -5.97
N ARG A 276 -4.60 -1.90 -6.70
CA ARG A 276 -3.48 -2.71 -6.24
C ARG A 276 -2.19 -1.91 -6.35
N LEU A 277 -1.28 -2.18 -5.42
CA LEU A 277 0.06 -1.63 -5.47
C LEU A 277 0.90 -2.50 -6.42
N GLU A 278 1.61 -1.87 -7.34
CA GLU A 278 2.61 -2.52 -8.18
C GLU A 278 4.00 -2.06 -7.79
N VAL A 279 4.96 -2.98 -7.79
CA VAL A 279 6.37 -2.68 -7.45
C VAL A 279 7.20 -2.94 -8.69
N GLU A 280 7.90 -1.90 -9.14
CA GLU A 280 8.95 -2.05 -10.14
C GLU A 280 10.09 -2.89 -9.57
N GLU A 281 10.68 -3.75 -10.40
CA GLU A 281 11.75 -4.66 -9.96
C GLU A 281 11.32 -5.56 -8.78
N GLU A 282 10.07 -6.07 -8.81
CA GLU A 282 9.51 -6.93 -7.75
C GLU A 282 10.42 -8.12 -7.37
N HIS A 283 11.29 -8.56 -8.28
CA HIS A 283 12.29 -9.59 -7.99
C HIS A 283 13.25 -9.22 -6.83
N VAL A 284 13.56 -7.93 -6.63
CA VAL A 284 14.38 -7.46 -5.50
C VAL A 284 13.59 -7.59 -4.19
N LEU A 285 12.33 -7.15 -4.18
CA LEU A 285 11.44 -7.34 -3.03
C LEU A 285 11.31 -8.82 -2.67
N ARG A 286 11.11 -9.66 -3.68
CA ARG A 286 11.01 -11.12 -3.55
C ARG A 286 12.28 -11.71 -2.96
N TRP A 287 13.46 -11.25 -3.39
CA TRP A 287 14.74 -11.71 -2.86
C TRP A 287 14.87 -11.43 -1.35
N HIS A 288 14.53 -10.21 -0.91
CA HIS A 288 14.58 -9.84 0.52
C HIS A 288 13.60 -10.69 1.36
N VAL A 289 12.36 -10.85 0.89
CA VAL A 289 11.35 -11.69 1.56
C VAL A 289 11.80 -13.15 1.60
N GLY A 290 12.29 -13.70 0.49
CA GLY A 290 12.76 -15.08 0.41
C GLY A 290 13.93 -15.33 1.35
N ARG A 291 14.91 -14.42 1.39
CA ARG A 291 16.05 -14.48 2.31
C ARG A 291 15.59 -14.46 3.78
N MET A 292 14.65 -13.58 4.13
CA MET A 292 14.09 -13.50 5.49
C MET A 292 13.35 -14.79 5.86
N LEU A 293 12.64 -15.43 4.92
CA LEU A 293 11.97 -16.71 5.12
C LEU A 293 12.91 -17.93 5.08
N GLY A 294 14.21 -17.75 4.82
CA GLY A 294 15.17 -18.84 4.67
C GLY A 294 15.01 -19.65 3.37
N ALA A 295 14.33 -19.10 2.36
CA ALA A 295 14.24 -19.71 1.04
C ALA A 295 15.60 -19.60 0.31
N GLN A 296 16.00 -20.65 -0.41
CA GLN A 296 17.20 -20.63 -1.25
C GLN A 296 17.07 -19.51 -2.29
N PRO A 297 18.05 -18.61 -2.44
CA PRO A 297 17.95 -17.50 -3.39
C PRO A 297 17.91 -18.05 -4.81
N THR A 298 16.78 -17.87 -5.50
CA THR A 298 16.81 -17.89 -6.95
C THR A 298 17.48 -16.59 -7.40
N ASN A 299 18.63 -16.73 -8.05
CA ASN A 299 19.48 -15.62 -8.47
C ASN A 299 18.63 -14.61 -9.27
N PRO A 300 18.57 -13.31 -8.90
CA PRO A 300 17.70 -12.33 -9.56
C PRO A 300 18.11 -11.98 -10.99
N GLY A 301 19.22 -12.51 -11.49
CA GLY A 301 19.61 -12.43 -12.90
C GLY A 301 19.74 -13.82 -13.50
N GLY A 302 18.88 -14.15 -14.46
CA GLY A 302 19.07 -15.30 -15.33
C GLY A 302 20.29 -15.11 -16.22
N LEU A 303 21.47 -15.43 -15.71
CA LEU A 303 22.63 -15.86 -16.48
C LEU A 303 23.17 -17.12 -15.78
N SER A 304 22.80 -18.26 -16.33
CA SER A 304 23.39 -19.55 -16.00
C SER A 304 24.89 -19.54 -16.30
N GLY A 305 25.70 -19.82 -15.28
CA GLY A 305 27.09 -20.24 -15.43
C GLY A 305 28.11 -19.12 -15.28
N LEU A 306 28.51 -18.85 -14.04
CA LEU A 306 29.89 -18.55 -13.61
C LEU A 306 29.93 -18.70 -12.07
N PRO A 307 30.92 -19.40 -11.48
CA PRO A 307 31.00 -19.55 -10.02
C PRO A 307 31.35 -18.20 -9.40
N CYS A 308 30.46 -17.66 -8.56
CA CYS A 308 30.73 -16.48 -7.76
C CYS A 308 31.65 -16.86 -6.58
N GLU A 309 32.96 -16.73 -6.79
CA GLU A 309 33.94 -16.69 -5.72
C GLU A 309 33.78 -15.39 -4.92
N ILE A 310 32.91 -15.38 -3.92
CA ILE A 310 33.03 -14.46 -2.78
C ILE A 310 32.94 -15.30 -1.50
N GLY A 311 33.90 -16.22 -1.38
CA GLY A 311 34.36 -16.73 -0.10
C GLY A 311 35.59 -15.93 0.32
N ARG A 312 35.55 -15.42 1.57
CA ARG A 312 36.67 -15.02 2.47
C ARG A 312 36.52 -13.59 3.01
N ARG A 313 35.98 -13.51 4.23
CA ARG A 313 36.68 -12.90 5.38
C ARG A 313 36.45 -13.84 6.56
N CYS A 314 37.43 -14.70 6.84
CA CYS A 314 38.52 -14.46 7.79
C CYS A 314 38.04 -14.66 9.23
N ASP A 315 37.92 -15.93 9.61
CA ASP A 315 38.32 -16.35 10.95
C ASP A 315 39.83 -16.16 11.07
N SER A 316 40.25 -15.24 11.94
CA SER A 316 41.64 -15.17 12.41
C SER A 316 41.67 -14.67 13.85
N THR A 317 41.39 -15.58 14.79
CA THR A 317 41.85 -15.48 16.18
C THR A 317 42.64 -16.74 16.50
N ALA A 318 43.93 -16.74 16.18
CA ALA A 318 44.93 -17.63 16.77
C ALA A 318 46.32 -17.07 16.48
N GLY A 319 46.94 -16.48 17.49
CA GLY A 319 48.28 -15.92 17.37
C GLY A 319 48.74 -15.21 18.63
N GLU A 320 49.00 -15.94 19.70
CA GLU A 320 50.07 -15.59 20.64
C GLU A 320 50.84 -16.84 21.01
N GLY A 321 52.07 -16.93 20.49
CA GLY A 321 53.06 -17.89 20.93
C GLY A 321 53.86 -17.33 22.11
N ARG A 322 54.34 -18.23 22.97
CA ARG A 322 55.53 -18.02 23.81
C ARG A 322 56.37 -19.29 23.76
N GLY A 323 57.63 -19.13 23.38
CA GLY A 323 58.61 -20.20 23.28
C GLY A 323 59.99 -19.64 22.94
N ALA A 324 60.65 -19.06 23.94
CA ALA A 324 62.10 -19.02 24.13
C ALA A 324 62.34 -18.86 25.64
#